data_AF-A0A848AW10-F1
#
_entry.id   AF-A0A848AW10-F1
#
_cell.length_a   1.000
_cell.length_b   1.000
_cell.length_c   1.000
_cell.angle_alpha   90.00
_cell.angle_beta   90.00
_cell.angle_gamma   90.00
#
_symmetry.space_group_name_H-M   'P 1'
#
loop_
_entity.id
_entity.type
_entity.pdbx_description
1 polymer ?
#
loop_
_entity_poly.entity_id
_entity_poly.type
_entity_poly.pdbx_seq_one_letter_code
_entity_poly.pdbx_strand_id
1 'polypeptide(L)' 'MDIQPHPFSVIDGRSAVVYKITVPKGKHALDVSSISHKPDEQEVLLPSTGKYRVDKVYYEKDDDGFIIRQIVEVTYE' A
#
# COMPACT_ATOMS: atom_id res chain seq x y z
N MET A 1 -6.81 25.53 25.42
CA MET A 1 -6.94 25.79 23.98
C MET A 1 -6.72 24.45 23.30
N ASP A 2 -7.81 23.74 23.05
CA ASP A 2 -7.78 22.40 22.44
C ASP A 2 -7.40 22.51 20.97
N ILE A 3 -6.26 21.93 20.60
CA ILE A 3 -5.93 21.69 19.20
C ILE A 3 -6.59 20.36 18.79
N GLN A 4 -7.79 20.43 18.21
CA GLN A 4 -8.31 19.29 17.47
C GLN A 4 -7.52 19.15 16.17
N PRO A 5 -6.80 18.03 15.94
CA PRO A 5 -6.15 17.82 14.66
C PRO A 5 -7.23 17.70 13.59
N HIS A 6 -7.15 18.56 12.58
CA HIS A 6 -8.04 18.53 11.43
C HIS A 6 -7.83 17.20 10.70
N PRO A 7 -8.90 16.46 10.35
CA PRO A 7 -8.78 15.11 9.79
C PRO A 7 -8.15 15.06 8.38
N PHE A 8 -7.86 16.21 7.77
CA PHE A 8 -7.36 16.30 6.39
C PHE A 8 -6.41 17.49 6.18
N SER A 9 -5.45 17.71 7.08
CA SER A 9 -4.30 18.54 6.67
C SER A 9 -3.54 17.76 5.61
N VAL A 10 -3.82 18.09 4.34
CA VAL A 10 -3.03 17.67 3.18
C VAL A 10 -1.61 18.13 3.46
N ILE A 11 -0.78 17.21 3.95
CA ILE A 11 0.64 17.45 4.11
C ILE A 11 1.20 17.31 2.70
N ASP A 12 1.54 18.44 2.11
CA ASP A 12 2.45 18.67 0.98
C ASP A 12 2.58 17.49 -0.01
N GLY A 13 2.08 17.65 -1.24
CA GLY A 13 1.80 16.60 -2.25
C GLY A 13 2.95 15.67 -2.71
N ARG A 14 3.61 14.99 -1.77
CA ARG A 14 4.79 14.13 -1.94
C ARG A 14 4.75 12.85 -1.11
N SER A 15 3.79 12.66 -0.21
CA SER A 15 3.71 11.41 0.56
C SER A 15 3.22 10.27 -0.33
N ALA A 16 4.05 9.25 -0.54
CA ALA A 16 3.67 8.08 -1.33
C ALA A 16 2.59 7.26 -0.60
N VAL A 17 1.66 6.68 -1.35
CA VAL A 17 0.73 5.68 -0.82
C VAL A 17 1.30 4.30 -1.13
N VAL A 18 1.53 3.49 -0.10
CA VAL A 18 2.02 2.10 -0.24
C VAL A 18 0.94 1.13 0.20
N TYR A 19 0.58 0.22 -0.70
CA TYR A 19 -0.30 -0.89 -0.39
C TYR A 19 0.52 -2.11 0.01
N LYS A 20 0.24 -2.65 1.19
CA LYS A 20 0.76 -3.95 1.63
C LYS A 20 -0.35 -4.98 1.45
N ILE A 21 -0.25 -5.76 0.38
CA ILE A 21 -1.28 -6.71 -0.03
C ILE A 21 -0.92 -8.10 0.51
N THR A 22 -1.75 -8.63 1.40
CA THR A 22 -1.70 -10.06 1.78
C THR A 22 -2.51 -10.85 0.76
N VAL A 23 -1.88 -11.81 0.10
CA VAL A 23 -2.54 -12.78 -0.78
C VAL A 23 -2.60 -14.13 -0.04
N PRO A 24 -3.77 -14.53 0.52
CA PRO A 24 -3.88 -15.79 1.23
C PRO A 24 -3.52 -17.01 0.38
N LYS A 25 -2.98 -18.05 1.02
CA LYS A 25 -2.69 -19.33 0.35
C LYS A 25 -3.94 -19.84 -0.37
N GLY A 26 -3.77 -20.27 -1.62
CA GLY A 26 -4.86 -20.78 -2.47
C GLY A 26 -5.54 -19.71 -3.32
N LYS A 27 -5.21 -18.43 -3.16
CA LYS A 27 -5.60 -17.38 -4.10
C LYS A 27 -4.68 -17.36 -5.31
N HIS A 28 -5.22 -16.92 -6.44
CA HIS A 28 -4.48 -16.79 -7.69
C HIS A 28 -3.56 -15.57 -7.65
N ALA A 29 -2.28 -15.80 -7.93
CA ALA A 29 -1.27 -14.78 -8.20
C ALA A 29 -0.32 -15.37 -9.26
N LEU A 30 0.11 -14.54 -10.21
CA LEU A 30 1.04 -14.95 -11.25
C LEU A 30 2.34 -14.18 -11.10
N ASP A 31 3.44 -14.91 -10.88
CA ASP A 31 4.79 -14.38 -11.00
C ASP A 31 5.13 -14.21 -12.49
N VAL A 32 5.48 -12.99 -12.89
CA VAL A 32 5.82 -12.68 -14.29
C VAL A 32 7.32 -12.46 -14.51
N SER A 33 8.16 -12.73 -13.51
CA SER A 33 9.63 -12.57 -13.59
C SER A 33 10.23 -13.27 -14.82
N SER A 34 9.73 -14.45 -15.18
CA SER A 34 10.24 -15.22 -16.34
C SER A 34 9.94 -14.61 -17.72
N ILE A 35 9.01 -13.66 -17.80
CA ILE A 35 8.55 -13.03 -19.06
C ILE A 35 8.64 -11.50 -19.03
N SER A 36 9.01 -10.91 -17.89
CA SER A 36 9.12 -9.46 -17.72
C SER A 36 10.35 -8.90 -18.42
N HIS A 37 10.22 -7.68 -18.95
CA HIS A 37 11.34 -6.91 -19.46
C HIS A 37 12.29 -6.44 -18.33
N LYS A 38 11.81 -6.44 -17.07
CA LYS A 38 12.51 -6.02 -15.85
C LYS A 38 12.27 -7.04 -14.73
N PRO A 39 12.89 -8.24 -14.80
CA PRO A 39 12.64 -9.31 -13.83
C PRO A 39 13.00 -8.95 -12.37
N ASP A 40 13.97 -8.05 -12.17
CA ASP A 40 14.42 -7.61 -10.85
C ASP A 40 13.37 -6.80 -10.07
N GLU A 41 12.31 -6.31 -10.74
CA GLU A 41 11.17 -5.65 -10.11
C GLU A 41 10.22 -6.63 -9.41
N GLN A 42 10.38 -7.95 -9.65
CA GLN A 42 9.62 -9.02 -9.00
C GLN A 42 8.10 -8.83 -9.10
N GLU A 43 7.63 -8.43 -10.28
CA GLU A 43 6.23 -8.14 -10.54
C GLU A 43 5.34 -9.38 -10.36
N VAL A 44 4.18 -9.17 -9.73
CA VAL A 44 3.15 -10.19 -9.50
C VAL A 44 1.81 -9.64 -9.99
N LEU A 45 1.11 -10.42 -10.81
CA LEU A 45 -0.24 -10.09 -11.28
C LEU A 45 -1.31 -10.76 -10.42
N LEU A 46 -2.32 -9.98 -10.05
CA LEU A 46 -3.55 -10.44 -9.44
C LEU A 46 -4.69 -10.45 -10.47
N PRO A 47 -5.68 -11.35 -10.37
CA PRO A 47 -6.87 -11.31 -11.22
C PRO A 47 -7.58 -9.96 -11.18
N SER A 48 -8.00 -9.47 -12.35
CA SER A 48 -8.67 -8.16 -12.49
C SER A 48 -10.05 -8.10 -11.80
N THR A 49 -10.67 -9.26 -11.54
CA THR A 49 -11.96 -9.37 -10.84
C THR A 49 -11.80 -9.48 -9.32
N GLY A 50 -10.57 -9.41 -8.82
CA GLY A 50 -10.25 -9.54 -7.42
C GLY A 50 -10.88 -8.46 -6.55
N LYS A 51 -11.21 -8.83 -5.31
CA LYS A 51 -11.62 -7.87 -4.28
C LYS A 51 -10.55 -7.84 -3.20
N TYR A 52 -10.59 -6.79 -2.39
CA TYR A 52 -9.74 -6.70 -1.22
C TYR A 52 -10.51 -6.04 -0.08
N ARG A 53 -10.13 -6.41 1.15
CA ARG A 53 -10.59 -5.76 2.37
C ARG A 53 -9.47 -4.91 2.94
N VAL A 54 -9.77 -3.67 3.27
CA VAL A 54 -8.83 -2.80 3.99
C VAL A 54 -8.76 -3.24 5.44
N ASP A 55 -7.57 -3.62 5.89
CA ASP A 55 -7.31 -4.08 7.26
C ASP A 55 -6.92 -2.92 8.17
N LYS A 56 -6.00 -2.08 7.69
CA LYS A 56 -5.40 -1.02 8.50
C LYS A 56 -4.90 0.11 7.61
N VAL A 57 -5.00 1.34 8.12
CA VAL A 57 -4.39 2.53 7.52
C VAL A 57 -3.54 3.22 8.59
N TYR A 58 -2.29 3.51 8.28
CA TYR A 58 -1.40 4.27 9.17
C TYR A 58 -0.37 5.06 8.35
N TYR A 59 0.35 5.95 9.04
CA TYR A 59 1.35 6.81 8.42
C TYR A 59 2.73 6.41 8.91
N GLU A 60 3.66 6.28 7.98
CA GLU A 60 5.08 6.22 8.28
C GLU A 60 5.59 7.66 8.36
N LYS A 61 6.37 7.94 9.40
CA LYS A 61 6.96 9.26 9.65
C LYS A 61 8.48 9.16 9.69
N ASP A 62 9.17 10.21 9.27
CA ASP A 62 10.61 10.35 9.50
C ASP A 62 10.91 10.76 10.96
N ASP A 63 12.21 10.92 11.27
CA ASP A 63 12.70 11.25 12.61
C ASP A 63 12.21 12.63 13.10
N ASP A 64 11.90 13.53 12.17
CA ASP A 64 11.37 14.87 12.44
C ASP A 64 9.84 14.88 12.57
N GLY A 65 9.19 13.72 12.37
CA GLY A 65 7.75 13.53 12.51
C GLY A 65 6.94 13.88 11.26
N PHE A 66 7.59 14.16 10.12
CA PHE A 66 6.90 14.38 8.85
C PHE A 66 6.39 13.08 8.28
N ILE A 67 5.18 13.09 7.72
CA ILE A 67 4.59 11.92 7.07
C ILE A 67 5.28 11.69 5.73
N ILE A 68 6.02 10.58 5.64
CA ILE A 68 6.70 10.18 4.42
C ILE A 68 5.84 9.25 3.56
N ARG A 69 5.03 8.39 4.18
CA ARG A 69 4.14 7.46 3.47
C ARG A 69 2.82 7.25 4.20
N GLN A 70 1.76 7.07 3.43
CA GLN A 70 0.54 6.44 3.90
C GLN A 70 0.63 4.95 3.58
N ILE A 71 0.55 4.10 4.60
CA ILE A 71 0.53 2.64 4.44
C ILE A 71 -0.91 2.15 4.55
N VAL A 72 -1.35 1.40 3.55
CA VAL A 72 -2.65 0.73 3.51
C VAL A 72 -2.41 -0.78 3.48
N GLU A 73 -2.70 -1.45 4.59
CA GLU A 73 -2.68 -2.91 4.64
C GLU A 73 -4.02 -3.45 4.16
N VAL A 74 -3.97 -4.37 3.20
CA VAL A 74 -5.16 -4.99 2.62
C VAL A 74 -4.98 -6.50 2.51
N THR A 75 -6.08 -7.23 2.57
CA THR A 75 -6.14 -8.67 2.30
C THR A 75 -6.94 -8.91 1.03
N TYR A 76 -6.36 -9.66 0.09
CA TYR A 76 -7.01 -10.06 -1.16
C TYR A 76 -8.05 -11.17 -0.92
N GLU A 77 -9.24 -11.03 -1.51
CA GLU A 77 -10.41 -11.89 -1.34
C GLU A 77 -10.77 -12.71 -2.58
#